data_AF-A0A8S3I3L8-F1
#
_entry.id   AF-A0A8S3I3L8-F1
#
_cell.length_a   1.000
_cell.length_b   1.000
_cell.length_c   1.000
_cell.angle_alpha   90.00
_cell.angle_beta   90.00
_cell.angle_gamma   90.00
#
_symmetry.space_group_name_H-M   'P 1'
#
loop_
_entity.id
_entity.type
_entity.pdbx_description
1 polymer ?
#
loop_
_entity_poly.entity_id
_entity_poly.type
_entity_poly.pdbx_seq_one_letter_code
_entity_poly.pdbx_strand_id
1 'polypeptide(L)'
;MLELDSLPIAEESVAILIIHSILQYGPLAMDGKPSNNSWCSEAHKQLLEDNFIDELTTRLDRRLDDCELNWQNELVLLVITMITMRMLTICNSTREGKVVNLAIKCRRIGEKWIDLISETIKFTSSPDFSEVENLRLKLVTIGISCILTFSTHSDRIHCLLSSSEHVISLLKAATTTHDNIILNKTQSNISTFVRNMMRFSERTLMMVQPIVAEFLQKTCFQSLNDFVAIYWAVIRSKGTMNGQWKKRTEDLYDGWYDCQYESRYISINFIKGTFLVDGMAIGFLPENITTNELF
;
A
#
# COMPACT_ATOMS: atom_id res chain seq x y z
N MET A 1 -6.65 28.96 28.69
CA MET A 1 -6.60 27.50 28.50
C MET A 1 -7.39 27.22 27.25
N LEU A 2 -6.75 27.28 26.08
CA LEU A 2 -7.39 26.87 24.82
C LEU A 2 -7.29 25.35 24.82
N GLU A 3 -8.37 24.68 25.24
CA GLU A 3 -8.63 23.32 24.77
C GLU A 3 -8.82 23.46 23.26
N LEU A 4 -7.73 23.36 22.49
CA LEU A 4 -7.84 23.06 21.08
C LEU A 4 -8.52 21.68 21.05
N ASP A 5 -9.81 21.68 20.72
CA ASP A 5 -10.49 20.50 20.21
C ASP A 5 -9.51 19.78 19.29
N SER A 6 -9.08 18.60 19.71
CA SER A 6 -8.00 17.86 19.07
C SER A 6 -8.32 17.71 17.59
N LEU A 7 -7.48 18.25 16.71
CA LEU A 7 -7.69 18.19 15.26
C LEU A 7 -7.96 16.74 14.84
N PRO A 8 -9.17 16.42 14.35
CA PRO A 8 -9.54 15.05 14.05
C PRO A 8 -8.78 14.58 12.81
N ILE A 9 -7.75 13.76 13.00
CA ILE A 9 -6.93 13.19 11.90
C ILE A 9 -7.79 12.42 10.89
N ALA A 10 -8.97 11.95 11.32
CA ALA A 10 -9.94 11.27 10.47
C ALA A 10 -10.72 12.20 9.51
N GLU A 11 -10.58 13.52 9.62
CA GLU A 11 -11.15 14.46 8.66
C GLU A 11 -10.20 14.70 7.49
N GLU A 12 -10.73 14.69 6.27
CA GLU A 12 -9.94 14.88 5.04
C GLU A 12 -9.19 16.22 5.02
N SER A 13 -9.82 17.30 5.50
CA SER A 13 -9.21 18.64 5.58
C SER A 13 -7.96 18.64 6.47
N VAL A 14 -8.00 17.94 7.60
CA VAL A 14 -6.88 17.79 8.54
C VAL A 14 -5.81 16.90 7.94
N ALA A 15 -6.19 15.79 7.30
CA ALA A 15 -5.27 14.91 6.60
C ALA A 15 -4.50 15.65 5.49
N ILE A 16 -5.18 16.48 4.69
CA ILE A 16 -4.56 17.34 3.67
C ILE A 16 -3.55 18.28 4.31
N LEU A 17 -3.94 18.98 5.39
CA LEU A 17 -3.06 19.93 6.08
C LEU A 17 -1.78 19.25 6.57
N ILE A 18 -1.90 18.09 7.23
CA ILE A 18 -0.76 17.34 7.75
C ILE A 18 0.12 16.86 6.59
N ILE A 19 -0.46 16.23 5.57
CA ILE A 19 0.29 15.67 4.44
C ILE A 19 1.00 16.75 3.64
N HIS A 20 0.36 17.89 3.40
CA HIS A 20 1.03 19.03 2.77
C HIS A 20 2.18 19.55 3.64
N SER A 21 1.98 19.65 4.96
CA SER A 21 3.03 20.15 5.87
C SER A 21 4.27 19.26 5.85
N ILE A 22 4.09 17.93 5.88
CA ILE A 22 5.23 16.98 5.88
C ILE A 22 5.88 16.82 4.50
N LEU A 23 5.18 17.10 3.40
CA LEU A 23 5.73 17.01 2.05
C LEU A 23 6.25 18.35 1.52
N GLN A 24 6.02 19.45 2.22
CA GLN A 24 6.41 20.77 1.77
C GLN A 24 7.94 20.88 1.66
N TYR A 25 8.41 21.28 0.48
CA TYR A 25 9.79 21.71 0.31
C TYR A 25 9.90 23.18 0.72
N GLY A 26 10.80 23.47 1.65
CA GLY A 26 11.10 24.82 2.12
C GLY A 26 12.58 25.15 1.90
N PRO A 27 13.04 26.32 2.38
CA PRO A 27 14.45 26.67 2.36
C PRO A 27 15.28 25.55 3.01
N LEU A 28 16.43 25.23 2.41
CA LEU A 28 17.36 24.29 3.01
C LEU A 28 17.81 24.83 4.37
N ALA A 29 17.95 23.93 5.34
CA ALA A 29 18.51 24.28 6.63
C ALA A 29 19.96 24.77 6.42
N MET A 30 20.17 26.09 6.54
CA MET A 30 21.49 26.71 6.46
C MET A 30 22.23 26.46 7.77
N ASP A 31 22.74 25.24 7.93
CA ASP A 31 23.72 24.96 8.97
C ASP A 31 25.04 25.52 8.43
N GLY A 32 25.58 26.58 9.04
CA GLY A 32 26.74 27.36 8.59
C GLY A 32 28.09 26.61 8.47
N LYS A 33 28.05 25.31 8.19
CA LYS A 33 29.18 24.47 7.80
C LYS A 33 28.79 23.69 6.55
N PRO A 34 29.64 23.64 5.51
CA PRO A 34 29.43 22.78 4.35
C PRO A 34 29.73 21.33 4.74
N SER A 35 28.91 20.74 5.61
CA SER A 35 28.92 19.30 5.83
C SER A 35 28.04 18.66 4.77
N ASN A 36 28.63 17.74 4.00
CA ASN A 36 28.02 16.96 2.94
C ASN A 36 26.52 16.66 3.18
N ASN A 37 25.69 17.08 2.23
CA ASN A 37 24.35 16.54 1.97
C ASN A 37 23.21 16.78 2.98
N SER A 38 23.03 17.97 3.53
CA SER A 38 21.73 18.32 4.13
C SER A 38 20.76 18.85 3.07
N TRP A 39 20.11 17.94 2.34
CA TRP A 39 18.94 18.27 1.48
C TRP A 39 17.68 18.53 2.32
N CYS A 40 17.81 18.65 3.65
CA CYS A 40 16.71 18.80 4.59
C CYS A 40 16.23 20.26 4.64
N SER A 41 14.93 20.45 4.46
CA SER A 41 14.28 21.75 4.65
C SER A 41 14.29 22.15 6.13
N GLU A 42 14.38 23.44 6.43
CA GLU A 42 14.29 23.99 7.78
C GLU A 42 13.08 23.45 8.56
N ALA A 43 11.92 23.35 7.90
CA ALA A 43 10.68 22.83 8.49
C ALA A 43 10.78 21.37 8.97
N HIS A 44 11.77 20.62 8.49
CA HIS A 44 11.97 19.21 8.82
C HIS A 44 13.20 18.97 9.72
N LYS A 45 13.85 20.03 10.22
CA LYS A 45 15.07 19.90 11.02
C LYS A 45 14.88 19.02 12.26
N GLN A 46 13.71 19.07 12.90
CA GLN A 46 13.40 18.21 14.05
C GLN A 46 13.40 16.71 13.71
N LEU A 47 13.18 16.33 12.45
CA LEU A 47 13.25 14.94 12.00
C LEU A 47 14.69 14.41 11.92
N LEU A 48 15.69 15.25 12.17
CA LEU A 48 17.08 14.85 12.34
C LEU A 48 17.45 14.60 13.81
N GLU A 49 16.57 14.94 14.76
CA GLU A 49 16.82 14.80 16.20
C GLU A 49 16.29 13.46 16.73
N ASP A 50 17.18 12.60 17.25
CA ASP A 50 16.82 11.25 17.73
C ASP A 50 15.72 11.25 18.80
N ASN A 51 15.74 12.22 19.73
CA ASN A 51 14.73 12.32 20.78
C ASN A 51 13.34 12.65 20.22
N PHE A 52 13.28 13.50 19.19
CA PHE A 52 12.03 13.84 18.53
C PHE A 52 11.48 12.65 17.75
N ILE A 53 12.35 11.94 17.02
CA ILE A 53 11.98 10.71 16.31
C ILE A 53 11.47 9.64 17.28
N ASP A 54 12.14 9.44 18.42
CA ASP A 54 11.72 8.45 19.42
C ASP A 54 10.33 8.77 20.00
N GLU A 55 10.08 10.02 20.38
CA GLU A 55 8.76 10.42 20.90
C GLU A 55 7.69 10.36 19.81
N LEU A 56 7.97 10.87 18.61
CA LEU A 56 7.02 10.86 17.49
C LEU A 56 6.65 9.42 17.09
N THR A 57 7.63 8.53 16.91
CA THR A 57 7.38 7.11 16.64
C THR A 57 6.53 6.50 17.74
N THR A 58 6.83 6.76 19.01
CA THR A 58 6.04 6.23 20.15
C THR A 58 4.59 6.71 20.11
N ARG A 59 4.35 7.98 19.77
CA ARG A 59 3.00 8.55 19.68
C ARG A 59 2.21 7.97 18.51
N LEU A 60 2.84 7.85 17.34
CA LEU A 60 2.24 7.24 16.15
C LEU A 60 1.94 5.75 16.38
N ASP A 61 2.85 5.02 17.03
CA ASP A 61 2.70 3.61 17.35
C ASP A 61 1.51 3.35 18.27
N ARG A 62 1.37 4.14 19.34
CA ARG A 62 0.20 4.10 20.24
C ARG A 62 -1.08 4.46 19.49
N ARG A 63 -1.04 5.46 18.62
CA ARG A 63 -2.23 5.86 17.85
C ARG A 63 -2.68 4.75 16.89
N LEU A 64 -1.74 3.99 16.33
CA LEU A 64 -2.05 2.81 15.53
C LEU A 64 -2.70 1.71 16.37
N ASP A 65 -2.22 1.47 17.59
CA ASP A 65 -2.84 0.50 18.51
C ASP A 65 -4.28 0.90 18.85
N ASP A 66 -4.51 2.19 19.14
CA ASP A 66 -5.85 2.72 19.44
C ASP A 66 -6.83 2.56 18.28
N CYS A 67 -6.34 2.61 17.04
CA CYS A 67 -7.19 2.50 15.86
C CYS A 67 -7.23 1.11 15.24
N GLU A 68 -6.42 0.13 15.69
CA GLU A 68 -6.29 -1.20 15.05
C GLU A 68 -7.65 -1.90 14.89
N LEU A 69 -8.55 -1.76 15.86
CA LEU A 69 -9.91 -2.33 15.79
C LEU A 69 -10.94 -1.41 15.12
N ASN A 70 -10.57 -0.16 14.86
CA ASN A 70 -11.43 0.89 14.32
C ASN A 70 -11.09 1.19 12.85
N TRP A 71 -11.39 0.22 11.99
CA TRP A 71 -11.21 0.29 10.54
C TRP A 71 -12.03 1.38 9.84
N GLN A 72 -12.91 2.08 10.56
CA GLN A 72 -13.72 3.19 10.02
C GLN A 72 -12.90 4.44 9.71
N ASN A 73 -11.65 4.51 10.17
CA ASN A 73 -10.79 5.70 10.05
C ASN A 73 -9.55 5.44 9.16
N GLU A 74 -9.78 5.07 7.90
CA GLU A 74 -8.75 4.85 6.87
C GLU A 74 -7.77 6.01 6.72
N LEU A 75 -8.24 7.25 6.91
CA LEU A 75 -7.41 8.45 6.82
C LEU A 75 -6.35 8.52 7.93
N VAL A 76 -6.62 7.97 9.11
CA VAL A 76 -5.64 7.91 10.19
C VAL A 76 -4.47 7.03 9.79
N LEU A 77 -4.74 5.85 9.20
CA LEU A 77 -3.70 4.96 8.70
C LEU A 77 -2.88 5.62 7.59
N LEU A 78 -3.54 6.31 6.65
CA LEU A 78 -2.87 7.03 5.57
C LEU A 78 -1.95 8.12 6.11
N VAL A 79 -2.44 8.98 7.01
CA VAL A 79 -1.66 10.07 7.60
C VAL A 79 -0.45 9.53 8.37
N ILE A 80 -0.65 8.52 9.21
CA ILE A 80 0.45 7.92 9.97
C ILE A 80 1.49 7.30 9.03
N THR A 81 1.04 6.62 7.97
CA THR A 81 1.95 6.07 6.95
C THR A 81 2.76 7.17 6.31
N MET A 82 2.13 8.27 5.90
CA MET A 82 2.81 9.39 5.25
C MET A 82 3.84 10.06 6.16
N ILE A 83 3.50 10.28 7.43
CA ILE A 83 4.45 10.82 8.43
C ILE A 83 5.63 9.86 8.58
N THR A 84 5.35 8.56 8.75
CA THR A 84 6.36 7.51 8.94
C THR A 84 7.32 7.43 7.75
N MET A 85 6.81 7.49 6.53
CA MET A 85 7.65 7.43 5.32
C MET A 85 8.45 8.72 5.12
N ARG A 86 7.91 9.87 5.55
CA ARG A 86 8.68 11.12 5.57
C ARG A 86 9.81 11.06 6.60
N MET A 87 9.52 10.55 7.81
CA MET A 87 10.55 10.26 8.81
C MET A 87 11.63 9.37 8.21
N LEU A 88 11.26 8.27 7.55
CA LEU A 88 12.22 7.34 6.95
C LEU A 88 13.03 7.97 5.80
N THR A 89 12.48 8.95 5.08
CA THR A 89 13.18 9.65 4.00
C THR A 89 14.23 10.63 4.53
N ILE A 90 13.94 11.30 5.65
CA ILE A 90 14.79 12.38 6.19
C ILE A 90 15.74 11.86 7.28
N CYS A 91 15.29 10.90 8.08
CA CYS A 91 16.02 10.35 9.21
C CYS A 91 17.36 9.81 8.72
N ASN A 92 18.45 10.43 9.14
CA ASN A 92 19.81 9.92 8.94
C ASN A 92 20.37 9.52 10.31
N SER A 93 19.62 8.68 11.01
CA SER A 93 19.74 8.48 12.45
C SER A 93 19.79 7.00 12.82
N THR A 94 20.30 6.71 14.01
CA THR A 94 20.34 5.36 14.58
C THR A 94 18.96 4.74 14.80
N ARG A 95 17.89 5.51 14.58
CA ARG A 95 16.49 5.13 14.78
C ARG A 95 15.80 4.62 13.52
N GLU A 96 16.49 4.52 12.39
CA GLU A 96 15.93 4.02 11.13
C GLU A 96 15.14 2.72 11.32
N GLY A 97 15.69 1.74 12.06
CA GLY A 97 15.02 0.47 12.34
C GLY A 97 13.67 0.62 13.07
N LYS A 98 13.52 1.61 13.95
CA LYS A 98 12.23 1.87 14.63
C LYS A 98 11.20 2.41 13.64
N VAL A 99 11.61 3.31 12.75
CA VAL A 99 10.73 3.89 11.73
C VAL A 99 10.32 2.83 10.70
N VAL A 100 11.25 1.94 10.30
CA VAL A 100 10.95 0.78 9.45
C VAL A 100 9.92 -0.14 10.11
N ASN A 101 10.08 -0.46 11.41
CA ASN A 101 9.11 -1.27 12.14
C ASN A 101 7.72 -0.62 12.19
N LEU A 102 7.65 0.71 12.36
CA LEU A 102 6.39 1.44 12.31
C LEU A 102 5.74 1.35 10.92
N ALA A 103 6.51 1.49 9.83
CA ALA A 103 6.00 1.33 8.47
C ALA A 103 5.46 -0.08 8.21
N ILE A 104 6.14 -1.11 8.71
CA ILE A 104 5.68 -2.50 8.64
C ILE A 104 4.39 -2.68 9.46
N LYS A 105 4.28 -2.04 10.64
CA LYS A 105 3.06 -2.07 11.45
C LYS A 105 1.87 -1.44 10.72
N CYS A 106 2.05 -0.27 10.08
CA CYS A 106 1.02 0.35 9.23
C CYS A 106 0.52 -0.63 8.17
N ARG A 107 1.44 -1.28 7.45
CA ARG A 107 1.12 -2.28 6.42
C ARG A 107 0.28 -3.43 6.97
N ARG A 108 0.70 -4.03 8.09
CA ARG A 108 0.00 -5.15 8.74
C ARG A 108 -1.41 -4.78 9.20
N ILE A 109 -1.59 -3.58 9.76
CA ILE A 109 -2.92 -3.09 10.15
C ILE A 109 -3.79 -2.90 8.91
N GLY A 110 -3.25 -2.29 7.85
CA GLY A 110 -3.98 -2.13 6.60
C GLY A 110 -4.39 -3.45 5.95
N GLU A 111 -3.52 -4.46 5.96
CA GLU A 111 -3.87 -5.81 5.49
C GLU A 111 -5.00 -6.44 6.29
N LYS A 112 -4.96 -6.35 7.63
CA LYS A 112 -6.05 -6.82 8.50
C LYS A 112 -7.37 -6.13 8.18
N TRP A 113 -7.35 -4.82 7.93
CA TRP A 113 -8.55 -4.08 7.56
C TRP A 113 -9.05 -4.45 6.17
N ILE A 114 -8.15 -4.70 5.22
CA ILE A 114 -8.52 -5.18 3.88
C ILE A 114 -9.28 -6.51 4.01
N ASP A 115 -8.77 -7.46 4.77
CA ASP A 115 -9.41 -8.76 4.97
C ASP A 115 -10.79 -8.58 5.64
N LEU A 116 -10.86 -7.83 6.74
CA LEU A 116 -12.10 -7.59 7.49
C LEU A 116 -13.19 -6.90 6.66
N ILE A 117 -12.84 -5.85 5.93
CA ILE A 117 -13.80 -5.11 5.10
C ILE A 117 -14.21 -5.95 3.90
N SER A 118 -13.29 -6.73 3.32
CA SER A 118 -13.62 -7.64 2.20
C SER A 118 -14.59 -8.73 2.64
N GLU A 119 -14.40 -9.32 3.82
CA GLU A 119 -15.37 -10.24 4.42
C GLU A 119 -16.71 -9.57 4.67
N THR A 120 -16.70 -8.35 5.22
CA THR A 120 -17.92 -7.56 5.45
C THR A 120 -18.69 -7.36 4.14
N ILE A 121 -18.03 -6.94 3.04
CA ILE A 121 -18.66 -6.78 1.73
C ILE A 121 -19.25 -8.10 1.23
N LYS A 122 -18.54 -9.23 1.41
CA LYS A 122 -19.01 -10.56 0.95
C LYS A 122 -20.26 -11.05 1.68
N PHE A 123 -20.34 -10.84 3.00
CA PHE A 123 -21.45 -11.34 3.83
C PHE A 123 -22.60 -10.34 3.98
N THR A 124 -22.39 -9.08 3.59
CA THR A 124 -23.44 -8.06 3.60
C THR A 124 -24.58 -8.47 2.68
N SER A 125 -25.73 -8.74 3.29
CA SER A 125 -27.02 -8.94 2.60
C SER A 125 -27.75 -7.60 2.36
N SER A 126 -27.09 -6.47 2.63
CA SER A 126 -27.69 -5.13 2.55
C SER A 126 -28.12 -4.83 1.12
N PRO A 127 -29.37 -4.39 0.90
CA PRO A 127 -29.81 -3.87 -0.39
C PRO A 127 -29.24 -2.48 -0.67
N ASP A 128 -28.58 -1.84 0.29
CA ASP A 128 -28.00 -0.51 0.13
C ASP A 128 -26.65 -0.56 -0.58
N PHE A 129 -26.70 -0.43 -1.89
CA PHE A 129 -25.52 -0.31 -2.75
C PHE A 129 -24.57 0.82 -2.32
N SER A 130 -25.08 1.88 -1.68
CA SER A 130 -24.23 3.02 -1.29
C SER A 130 -23.25 2.68 -0.15
N GLU A 131 -23.65 1.80 0.77
CA GLU A 131 -22.80 1.36 1.88
C GLU A 131 -21.64 0.50 1.37
N VAL A 132 -21.92 -0.44 0.47
CA VAL A 132 -20.88 -1.26 -0.17
C VAL A 132 -19.90 -0.40 -0.95
N GLU A 133 -20.38 0.61 -1.68
CA GLU A 133 -19.50 1.52 -2.42
C GLU A 133 -18.60 2.35 -1.50
N ASN A 134 -19.11 2.79 -0.34
CA ASN A 134 -18.30 3.46 0.67
C ASN A 134 -17.21 2.52 1.24
N LEU A 135 -17.54 1.26 1.52
CA LEU A 135 -16.54 0.27 1.97
C LEU A 135 -15.46 0.02 0.91
N ARG A 136 -15.83 -0.01 -0.37
CA ARG A 136 -14.86 -0.11 -1.48
C ARG A 136 -13.92 1.10 -1.53
N LEU A 137 -14.43 2.32 -1.32
CA LEU A 137 -13.58 3.51 -1.23
C LEU A 137 -12.61 3.45 -0.04
N LYS A 138 -13.06 2.90 1.11
CA LYS A 138 -12.16 2.65 2.25
C LYS A 138 -11.04 1.67 1.87
N LEU A 139 -11.37 0.56 1.21
CA LEU A 139 -10.38 -0.40 0.70
C LEU A 139 -9.36 0.25 -0.23
N VAL A 140 -9.79 1.18 -1.09
CA VAL A 140 -8.89 1.95 -1.95
C VAL A 140 -7.89 2.76 -1.12
N THR A 141 -8.37 3.55 -0.15
CA THR A 141 -7.51 4.38 0.72
C THR A 141 -6.56 3.54 1.58
N ILE A 142 -7.03 2.40 2.09
CA ILE A 142 -6.20 1.47 2.88
C ILE A 142 -5.13 0.83 2.00
N GLY A 143 -5.49 0.36 0.80
CA GLY A 143 -4.54 -0.20 -0.16
C GLY A 143 -3.48 0.83 -0.57
N ILE A 144 -3.87 2.08 -0.83
CA ILE A 144 -2.93 3.19 -1.08
C ILE A 144 -1.97 3.37 0.10
N SER A 145 -2.49 3.37 1.34
CA SER A 145 -1.66 3.48 2.54
C SER A 145 -0.63 2.35 2.59
N CYS A 146 -1.03 1.10 2.37
CA CYS A 146 -0.12 -0.04 2.31
C CYS A 146 0.96 0.11 1.21
N ILE A 147 0.59 0.55 0.00
CA ILE A 147 1.54 0.79 -1.10
C ILE A 147 2.53 1.89 -0.73
N LEU A 148 2.06 2.97 -0.10
CA LEU A 148 2.91 4.09 0.29
C LEU A 148 3.92 3.72 1.38
N THR A 149 3.75 2.61 2.12
CA THR A 149 4.81 2.09 3.01
C THR A 149 6.10 1.68 2.28
N PHE A 150 6.09 1.67 0.94
CA PHE A 150 7.27 1.44 0.10
C PHE A 150 7.79 2.72 -0.57
N SER A 151 7.22 3.88 -0.23
CA SER A 151 7.62 5.20 -0.77
C SER A 151 8.93 5.71 -0.16
N THR A 152 10.04 5.07 -0.50
CA THR A 152 11.38 5.49 -0.07
C THR A 152 12.36 5.49 -1.25
N HIS A 153 13.55 6.04 -1.04
CA HIS A 153 14.63 6.02 -2.02
C HIS A 153 15.17 4.59 -2.23
N SER A 154 15.74 4.34 -3.41
CA SER A 154 16.20 3.01 -3.83
C SER A 154 17.30 2.42 -2.93
N ASP A 155 18.03 3.26 -2.21
CA ASP A 155 19.04 2.85 -1.24
C ASP A 155 18.43 2.21 0.02
N ARG A 156 17.21 2.60 0.42
CA ARG A 156 16.56 2.12 1.66
C ARG A 156 15.41 1.15 1.43
N ILE A 157 14.96 1.00 0.18
CA ILE A 157 13.83 0.13 -0.16
C ILE A 157 14.05 -1.34 0.24
N HIS A 158 15.30 -1.80 0.28
CA HIS A 158 15.64 -3.16 0.68
C HIS A 158 15.23 -3.47 2.13
N CYS A 159 15.17 -2.47 3.02
CA CYS A 159 14.68 -2.63 4.39
C CYS A 159 13.16 -2.93 4.44
N LEU A 160 12.41 -2.55 3.39
CA LEU A 160 10.96 -2.67 3.31
C LEU A 160 10.50 -3.75 2.32
N LEU A 161 11.41 -4.20 1.44
CA LEU A 161 11.18 -5.11 0.32
C LEU A 161 12.37 -6.11 0.20
N SER A 162 12.56 -6.92 1.24
CA SER A 162 13.62 -7.94 1.33
C SER A 162 13.13 -9.39 1.22
N SER A 163 11.82 -9.62 1.21
CA SER A 163 11.25 -10.96 1.34
C SER A 163 10.04 -11.17 0.41
N SER A 164 9.70 -12.45 0.17
CA SER A 164 8.50 -12.83 -0.57
C SER A 164 7.23 -12.28 0.08
N GLU A 165 7.17 -12.26 1.41
CA GLU A 165 6.05 -11.70 2.17
C GLU A 165 5.80 -10.24 1.79
N HIS A 166 6.85 -9.43 1.68
CA HIS A 166 6.72 -8.02 1.31
C HIS A 166 6.26 -7.82 -0.14
N VAL A 167 6.73 -8.65 -1.07
CA VAL A 167 6.27 -8.62 -2.48
C VAL A 167 4.79 -9.01 -2.57
N ILE A 168 4.39 -10.07 -1.88
CA ILE A 168 2.99 -10.53 -1.82
C ILE A 168 2.10 -9.44 -1.23
N SER A 169 2.53 -8.82 -0.13
CA SER A 169 1.82 -7.72 0.52
C SER A 169 1.61 -6.53 -0.43
N LEU A 170 2.65 -6.15 -1.18
CA LEU A 170 2.57 -5.08 -2.17
C LEU A 170 1.61 -5.42 -3.31
N LEU A 171 1.67 -6.64 -3.84
CA LEU A 171 0.75 -7.13 -4.87
C LEU A 171 -0.69 -7.15 -4.39
N LYS A 172 -0.94 -7.62 -3.15
CA LYS A 172 -2.27 -7.59 -2.53
C LYS A 172 -2.78 -6.16 -2.45
N ALA A 173 -2.00 -5.23 -1.90
CA ALA A 173 -2.41 -3.83 -1.77
C ALA A 173 -2.72 -3.20 -3.14
N ALA A 174 -1.86 -3.40 -4.13
CA ALA A 174 -2.07 -2.89 -5.49
C ALA A 174 -3.34 -3.48 -6.14
N THR A 175 -3.55 -4.79 -6.00
CA THR A 175 -4.71 -5.49 -6.58
C THR A 175 -6.01 -5.09 -5.88
N THR A 176 -6.00 -5.01 -4.55
CA THR A 176 -7.14 -4.51 -3.77
C THR A 176 -7.52 -3.08 -4.18
N THR A 177 -6.54 -2.18 -4.34
CA THR A 177 -6.81 -0.82 -4.81
C THR A 177 -7.43 -0.84 -6.21
N HIS A 178 -6.85 -1.58 -7.16
CA HIS A 178 -7.32 -1.67 -8.53
C HIS A 178 -8.75 -2.21 -8.64
N ASP A 179 -9.01 -3.37 -8.04
CA ASP A 179 -10.30 -4.06 -8.11
C ASP A 179 -11.42 -3.19 -7.54
N ASN A 180 -11.16 -2.50 -6.41
CA ASN A 180 -12.16 -1.67 -5.76
C ASN A 180 -12.39 -0.32 -6.47
N ILE A 181 -11.44 0.18 -7.25
CA ILE A 181 -11.67 1.35 -8.13
C ILE A 181 -12.56 0.97 -9.31
N ILE A 182 -12.30 -0.18 -9.95
CA ILE A 182 -13.09 -0.63 -11.12
C ILE A 182 -14.51 -0.98 -10.71
N LEU A 183 -14.66 -1.67 -9.57
CA LEU A 183 -15.96 -2.09 -9.07
C LEU A 183 -16.81 -0.92 -8.57
N ASN A 184 -16.17 0.20 -8.21
CA ASN A 184 -16.90 1.35 -7.73
C ASN A 184 -17.54 2.12 -8.89
N LYS A 185 -18.86 2.00 -9.03
CA LYS A 185 -19.62 2.66 -10.11
C LYS A 185 -19.72 4.17 -9.92
N THR A 186 -19.42 4.66 -8.72
CA THR A 186 -19.49 6.07 -8.33
C THR A 186 -18.11 6.72 -8.29
N GLN A 187 -17.26 6.47 -9.29
CA GLN A 187 -15.92 7.09 -9.38
C GLN A 187 -15.95 8.64 -9.30
N SER A 188 -17.09 9.27 -9.62
CA SER A 188 -17.34 10.70 -9.44
C SER A 188 -17.24 11.17 -7.99
N ASN A 189 -17.47 10.29 -7.01
CA ASN A 189 -17.50 10.60 -5.58
C ASN A 189 -16.11 10.52 -4.91
N ILE A 190 -15.08 10.05 -5.63
CA ILE A 190 -13.71 10.04 -5.11
C ILE A 190 -13.28 11.50 -4.91
N SER A 191 -12.78 11.83 -3.73
CA SER A 191 -12.28 13.18 -3.46
C SER A 191 -11.02 13.48 -4.27
N THR A 192 -10.74 14.76 -4.48
CA THR A 192 -9.49 15.17 -5.15
C THR A 192 -8.26 14.76 -4.34
N PHE A 193 -8.36 14.73 -3.01
CA PHE A 193 -7.30 14.27 -2.14
C PHE A 193 -6.98 12.79 -2.38
N VAL A 194 -7.98 11.90 -2.35
CA VAL A 194 -7.76 10.46 -2.61
C VAL A 194 -7.21 10.23 -4.02
N ARG A 195 -7.72 10.93 -5.04
CA ARG A 195 -7.15 10.88 -6.41
C ARG A 195 -5.67 11.25 -6.46
N ASN A 196 -5.25 12.26 -5.70
CA ASN A 196 -3.84 12.64 -5.63
C ASN A 196 -3.00 11.58 -4.92
N MET A 197 -3.55 10.94 -3.88
CA MET A 197 -2.88 9.83 -3.20
C MET A 197 -2.77 8.58 -4.09
N MET A 198 -3.76 8.29 -4.93
CA MET A 198 -3.69 7.23 -5.96
C MET A 198 -2.53 7.47 -6.95
N ARG A 199 -2.40 8.70 -7.46
CA ARG A 199 -1.27 9.05 -8.34
C ARG A 199 0.07 8.90 -7.61
N PHE A 200 0.11 9.17 -6.31
CA PHE A 200 1.32 8.98 -5.53
C PHE A 200 1.63 7.48 -5.33
N SER A 201 0.64 6.63 -5.10
CA SER A 201 0.84 5.18 -5.03
C SER A 201 1.28 4.60 -6.38
N GLU A 202 0.71 5.05 -7.50
CA GLU A 202 1.15 4.65 -8.85
C GLU A 202 2.63 5.00 -9.09
N ARG A 203 3.04 6.22 -8.72
CA ARG A 203 4.46 6.62 -8.76
C ARG A 203 5.33 5.74 -7.90
N THR A 204 4.85 5.36 -6.72
CA THR A 204 5.56 4.45 -5.82
C THR A 204 5.75 3.08 -6.46
N LEU A 205 4.69 2.51 -7.05
CA LEU A 205 4.74 1.24 -7.79
C LEU A 205 5.73 1.28 -8.96
N MET A 206 5.75 2.38 -9.73
CA MET A 206 6.73 2.56 -10.81
C MET A 206 8.17 2.60 -10.28
N MET A 207 8.42 3.29 -9.15
CA MET A 207 9.76 3.37 -8.57
C MET A 207 10.27 2.02 -8.04
N VAL A 208 9.39 1.20 -7.45
CA VAL A 208 9.79 -0.09 -6.87
C VAL A 208 9.81 -1.24 -7.89
N GLN A 209 9.20 -1.06 -9.07
CA GLN A 209 9.10 -2.10 -10.10
C GLN A 209 10.45 -2.72 -10.49
N PRO A 210 11.54 -1.96 -10.71
CA PRO A 210 12.82 -2.57 -11.07
C PRO A 210 13.38 -3.49 -9.97
N ILE A 211 13.21 -3.09 -8.71
CA ILE A 211 13.67 -3.85 -7.54
C ILE A 211 12.85 -5.13 -7.38
N VAL A 212 11.52 -5.03 -7.55
CA VAL A 212 10.63 -6.21 -7.52
C VAL A 212 10.96 -7.15 -8.67
N ALA A 213 11.18 -6.64 -9.88
CA ALA A 213 11.52 -7.47 -11.03
C ALA A 213 12.83 -8.24 -10.80
N GLU A 214 13.85 -7.59 -10.24
CA GLU A 214 15.11 -8.25 -9.87
C GLU A 214 14.89 -9.32 -8.77
N PHE A 215 14.13 -8.99 -7.73
CA PHE A 215 13.81 -9.92 -6.66
C PHE A 215 13.07 -11.17 -7.17
N LEU A 216 12.04 -10.96 -8.01
CA LEU A 216 11.25 -12.03 -8.60
C LEU A 216 12.12 -12.95 -9.47
N GLN A 217 13.02 -12.40 -10.28
CA GLN A 217 13.96 -13.21 -11.06
C GLN A 217 14.88 -14.04 -10.17
N LYS A 218 15.48 -13.43 -9.14
CA LYS A 218 16.36 -14.13 -8.19
C LYS A 218 15.66 -15.26 -7.42
N THR A 219 14.37 -15.10 -7.15
CA THR A 219 13.56 -16.06 -6.38
C THR A 219 12.75 -17.01 -7.27
N CYS A 220 13.07 -17.07 -8.57
CA CYS A 220 12.34 -17.91 -9.55
C CYS A 220 10.82 -17.68 -9.52
N PHE A 221 10.41 -16.43 -9.25
CA PHE A 221 9.03 -15.98 -9.21
C PHE A 221 8.13 -16.65 -8.16
N GLN A 222 8.71 -17.26 -7.12
CA GLN A 222 7.93 -17.98 -6.10
C GLN A 222 6.86 -17.09 -5.44
N SER A 223 7.16 -15.81 -5.20
CA SER A 223 6.19 -14.87 -4.62
C SER A 223 4.93 -14.67 -5.48
N LEU A 224 5.01 -14.87 -6.81
CA LEU A 224 3.85 -14.82 -7.69
C LEU A 224 2.97 -16.07 -7.53
N ASN A 225 3.58 -17.26 -7.41
CA ASN A 225 2.84 -18.49 -7.10
C ASN A 225 2.11 -18.36 -5.76
N ASP A 226 2.81 -17.88 -4.73
CA ASP A 226 2.25 -17.68 -3.39
C ASP A 226 1.12 -16.64 -3.41
N PHE A 227 1.31 -15.53 -4.13
CA PHE A 227 0.27 -14.52 -4.31
C PHE A 227 -0.98 -15.11 -4.96
N VAL A 228 -0.84 -15.86 -6.06
CA VAL A 228 -1.99 -16.49 -6.73
C VAL A 228 -2.69 -17.52 -5.83
N ALA A 229 -1.93 -18.34 -5.10
CA ALA A 229 -2.50 -19.30 -4.16
C ALA A 229 -3.31 -18.62 -3.04
N ILE A 230 -2.88 -17.43 -2.62
CA ILE A 230 -3.63 -16.63 -1.65
C ILE A 230 -4.83 -15.94 -2.31
N TYR A 231 -4.67 -15.29 -3.46
CA TYR A 231 -5.67 -14.40 -4.03
C TYR A 231 -6.76 -15.13 -4.82
N TRP A 232 -6.43 -16.26 -5.46
CA TRP A 232 -7.38 -17.03 -6.27
C TRP A 232 -7.92 -18.23 -5.50
N ALA A 233 -9.20 -18.16 -5.12
CA ALA A 233 -9.86 -19.16 -4.28
C ALA A 233 -9.79 -20.60 -4.83
N VAL A 234 -9.76 -20.78 -6.16
CA VAL A 234 -9.67 -22.09 -6.83
C VAL A 234 -8.35 -22.79 -6.54
N ILE A 235 -7.25 -22.04 -6.49
CA ILE A 235 -5.93 -22.61 -6.19
C ILE A 235 -5.75 -22.75 -4.68
N ARG A 236 -6.35 -21.86 -3.89
CA ARG A 236 -6.33 -21.94 -2.43
C ARG A 236 -6.79 -23.31 -1.91
N SER A 237 -7.77 -23.94 -2.57
CA SER A 237 -8.25 -25.29 -2.23
C SER A 237 -7.35 -26.43 -2.71
N LYS A 238 -6.57 -26.23 -3.79
CA LYS A 238 -5.59 -27.19 -4.33
C LYS A 238 -4.22 -27.13 -3.64
N GLY A 239 -3.93 -26.06 -2.89
CA GLY A 239 -2.84 -25.96 -1.93
C GLY A 239 -1.46 -25.56 -2.47
N THR A 240 -1.13 -25.83 -3.73
CA THR A 240 0.14 -25.36 -4.33
C THR A 240 0.01 -25.03 -5.81
N MET A 241 0.66 -23.95 -6.23
CA MET A 241 0.81 -23.55 -7.63
C MET A 241 2.29 -23.65 -8.02
N ASN A 242 2.57 -24.21 -9.19
CA ASN A 242 3.92 -24.25 -9.77
C ASN A 242 3.89 -23.68 -11.18
N GLY A 243 3.52 -22.39 -11.29
CA GLY A 243 3.47 -21.69 -12.56
C GLY A 243 4.88 -21.33 -13.04
N GLN A 244 5.15 -21.54 -14.33
CA GLN A 244 6.37 -21.08 -14.97
C GLN A 244 6.19 -19.62 -15.42
N TRP A 245 6.47 -18.69 -14.51
CA TRP A 245 6.32 -17.26 -14.76
C TRP A 245 7.36 -16.72 -15.72
N LYS A 246 6.94 -15.79 -16.57
CA LYS A 246 7.79 -15.01 -17.45
C LYS A 246 7.39 -13.55 -17.39
N LYS A 247 8.37 -12.65 -17.32
CA LYS A 247 8.13 -11.22 -17.52
C LYS A 247 7.89 -10.98 -19.01
N ARG A 248 6.86 -10.20 -19.36
CA ARG A 248 6.62 -9.78 -20.74
C ARG A 248 7.75 -8.84 -21.18
N THR A 249 8.22 -9.01 -22.41
CA THR A 249 9.45 -8.34 -22.90
C THR A 249 9.18 -7.17 -23.85
N GLU A 250 7.91 -6.90 -24.13
CA GLU A 250 7.50 -5.87 -25.10
C GLU A 250 7.79 -4.45 -24.59
N ASP A 251 7.77 -4.23 -23.27
CA ASP A 251 8.18 -2.98 -22.63
C ASP A 251 8.80 -3.26 -21.25
N LEU A 252 9.95 -2.63 -20.97
CA LEU A 252 10.69 -2.76 -19.71
C LEU A 252 9.83 -2.39 -18.48
N TYR A 253 8.84 -1.52 -18.69
CA TYR A 253 7.98 -0.94 -17.66
C TYR A 253 6.50 -1.31 -17.79
N ASP A 254 6.13 -2.31 -18.60
CA ASP A 254 4.71 -2.69 -18.69
C ASP A 254 4.16 -3.29 -17.38
N GLY A 255 5.04 -3.88 -16.57
CA GLY A 255 4.72 -4.53 -15.31
C GLY A 255 4.05 -5.89 -15.45
N TRP A 256 3.98 -6.49 -16.66
CA TRP A 256 3.28 -7.75 -16.89
C TRP A 256 4.15 -8.97 -16.63
N TYR A 257 3.56 -9.92 -15.91
CA TYR A 257 4.06 -11.26 -15.67
C TYR A 257 2.99 -12.26 -16.08
N ASP A 258 3.38 -13.25 -16.87
CA ASP A 258 2.48 -14.24 -17.43
C ASP A 258 2.94 -15.64 -17.04
N CYS A 259 2.01 -16.55 -16.74
CA CYS A 259 2.31 -17.96 -16.59
C CYS A 259 1.16 -18.82 -17.12
N GLN A 260 1.49 -20.04 -17.51
CA GLN A 260 0.50 -21.08 -17.76
C GLN A 260 0.47 -22.01 -16.54
N TYR A 261 -0.73 -22.29 -16.03
CA TYR A 261 -0.95 -23.26 -14.97
C TYR A 261 -2.11 -24.18 -15.38
N GLU A 262 -1.82 -25.48 -15.51
CA GLU A 262 -2.75 -26.44 -16.12
C GLU A 262 -3.22 -25.93 -17.51
N SER A 263 -4.52 -25.77 -17.71
CA SER A 263 -5.15 -25.23 -18.93
C SER A 263 -5.38 -23.71 -18.89
N ARG A 264 -4.97 -23.03 -17.81
CA ARG A 264 -5.29 -21.62 -17.55
C ARG A 264 -4.11 -20.71 -17.82
N TYR A 265 -4.39 -19.56 -18.42
CA TYR A 265 -3.43 -18.50 -18.63
C TYR A 265 -3.59 -17.43 -17.55
N ILE A 266 -2.53 -17.14 -16.82
CA ILE A 266 -2.55 -16.22 -15.68
C ILE A 266 -1.67 -15.03 -16.00
N SER A 267 -2.19 -13.82 -15.80
CA SER A 267 -1.45 -12.57 -16.01
C SER A 267 -1.56 -11.67 -14.78
N ILE A 268 -0.42 -11.13 -14.33
CA ILE A 268 -0.35 -10.13 -13.27
C ILE A 268 0.31 -8.87 -13.83
N ASN A 269 -0.34 -7.72 -13.71
CA ASN A 269 0.30 -6.43 -13.90
C ASN A 269 0.64 -5.82 -12.55
N PHE A 270 1.92 -5.80 -12.22
CA PHE A 270 2.43 -5.28 -10.95
C PHE A 270 2.14 -3.78 -10.75
N ILE A 271 2.30 -2.97 -11.81
CA ILE A 271 2.18 -1.50 -11.71
C ILE A 271 0.72 -1.09 -11.60
N LYS A 272 -0.17 -1.77 -12.34
CA LYS A 272 -1.60 -1.48 -12.34
C LYS A 272 -2.35 -2.18 -11.21
N GLY A 273 -1.75 -3.19 -10.58
CA GLY A 273 -2.45 -4.09 -9.65
C GLY A 273 -3.50 -4.95 -10.36
N THR A 274 -3.28 -5.32 -11.63
CA THR A 274 -4.27 -6.12 -12.36
C THR A 274 -3.94 -7.60 -12.23
N PHE A 275 -4.94 -8.44 -11.94
CA PHE A 275 -4.81 -9.89 -11.91
C PHE A 275 -5.87 -10.56 -12.78
N LEU A 276 -5.43 -11.31 -13.78
CA LEU A 276 -6.27 -11.93 -14.80
C LEU A 276 -6.06 -13.45 -14.86
N VAL A 277 -7.14 -14.18 -15.08
CA VAL A 277 -7.15 -15.58 -15.52
C VAL A 277 -7.92 -15.66 -16.83
N ASP A 278 -7.30 -16.23 -17.86
CA ASP A 278 -7.78 -16.31 -19.23
C ASP A 278 -8.22 -14.95 -19.79
N GLY A 279 -7.47 -13.90 -19.43
CA GLY A 279 -7.76 -12.51 -19.81
C GLY A 279 -8.91 -11.85 -19.04
N MET A 280 -9.52 -12.55 -18.09
CA MET A 280 -10.64 -12.07 -17.27
C MET A 280 -10.19 -11.79 -15.84
N ALA A 281 -10.65 -10.68 -15.27
CA ALA A 281 -10.31 -10.36 -13.89
C ALA A 281 -11.15 -11.20 -12.91
N ILE A 282 -10.51 -11.74 -11.86
CA ILE A 282 -11.13 -12.73 -10.96
C ILE A 282 -11.94 -12.09 -9.84
N GLY A 283 -11.60 -10.86 -9.43
CA GLY A 283 -12.30 -10.13 -8.36
C GLY A 283 -13.79 -9.84 -8.62
N PHE A 284 -14.31 -10.26 -9.78
CA PHE A 284 -15.64 -9.96 -10.30
C PHE A 284 -16.61 -11.14 -10.27
N LEU A 285 -16.16 -12.34 -9.87
CA LEU A 285 -16.99 -13.54 -9.91
C LEU A 285 -17.35 -13.98 -8.49
N PRO A 286 -18.65 -14.06 -8.12
CA PRO A 286 -19.04 -14.64 -6.84
C PRO A 286 -18.52 -16.08 -6.70
N GLU A 287 -18.29 -16.52 -5.46
CA GLU A 287 -17.59 -17.77 -5.16
C GLU A 287 -18.21 -19.00 -5.86
N ASN A 288 -19.52 -18.98 -6.10
CA ASN A 288 -20.28 -19.99 -6.83
C ASN A 288 -19.94 -20.09 -8.33
N ILE A 289 -19.43 -19.02 -8.95
CA ILE A 289 -18.96 -19.03 -10.35
C ILE A 289 -17.48 -19.41 -10.39
N THR A 290 -16.67 -18.92 -9.45
CA THR A 290 -15.25 -19.28 -9.39
C THR A 290 -15.02 -20.74 -9.00
N THR A 291 -15.94 -21.41 -8.31
CA THR A 291 -15.82 -22.83 -7.92
C THR A 291 -16.41 -23.81 -8.96
N ASN A 292 -16.97 -23.30 -10.06
CA ASN A 292 -17.50 -24.12 -11.14
C ASN A 292 -16.36 -24.70 -12.00
N GLU A 293 -16.47 -25.94 -12.49
CA GLU A 293 -15.42 -26.63 -13.29
C GLU A 293 -14.97 -25.85 -14.56
N LEU A 294 -15.75 -24.85 -14.98
CA LEU A 294 -15.44 -23.95 -16.10
C LEU A 294 -14.50 -22.79 -15.74
N PHE A 295 -14.15 -22.56 -14.46
CA PHE A 295 -13.12 -21.61 -13.97
C PHE A 295 -12.05 -22.33 -13.14
#